data_AF-A0A1A8GK08-F1
#
_entry.id   AF-A0A1A8GK08-F1
#
_cell.length_a   1.000
_cell.length_b   1.000
_cell.length_c   1.000
_cell.angle_alpha   90.00
_cell.angle_beta   90.00
_cell.angle_gamma   90.00
#
_symmetry.space_group_name_H-M   'P 1'
#
loop_
_entity.id
_entity.type
_entity.pdbx_description
1 polymer ?
#
loop_
_entity_poly.entity_id
_entity_poly.type
_entity_poly.pdbx_seq_one_letter_code
_entity_poly.pdbx_strand_id
1 'polypeptide(L)'
;ERNLSSPSHRPFCIMSFLSDGRWRVFCLLLLCDALTAHSVEGQCSSADPMEAQHPVQVLLERFQVGRGCAAREQGNKETHVIASERVTKRSGNKMTVLLRPLSSSLSPLRTVHLVLSSKLPVSWVLESEQLPPSFPVSVQVSTNSSVQSQDLIVRVQTVHSLPSRLHALHRWALNHHGNLSSLMHMRHSNRVYVGLGEDPSLPAVC
;
A
#
# COMPACT_ATOMS: atom_id res chain seq x y z
N GLU A 1 45.64 -11.71 -13.08
CA GLU A 1 46.52 -12.84 -12.73
C GLU A 1 46.09 -13.49 -11.43
N ARG A 2 45.92 -14.81 -11.47
CA ARG A 2 46.04 -15.83 -10.41
C ARG A 2 45.25 -15.62 -9.10
N ASN A 3 44.10 -16.29 -8.97
CA ASN A 3 43.90 -17.68 -8.48
C ASN A 3 43.76 -17.70 -6.94
N LEU A 4 42.61 -18.11 -6.37
CA LEU A 4 42.29 -19.50 -6.00
C LEU A 4 43.50 -20.16 -5.31
N SER A 5 43.43 -20.68 -4.09
CA SER A 5 42.42 -21.56 -3.51
C SER A 5 42.93 -22.00 -2.14
N SER A 6 42.00 -22.40 -1.25
CA SER A 6 42.31 -23.23 -0.08
C SER A 6 43.16 -24.45 -0.49
N PRO A 7 44.02 -24.94 0.42
CA PRO A 7 44.01 -26.38 0.62
C PRO A 7 43.82 -26.74 2.09
N SER A 8 42.85 -27.62 2.26
CA SER A 8 42.77 -28.66 3.28
C SER A 8 44.15 -29.09 3.82
N HIS A 9 44.39 -28.89 5.11
CA HIS A 9 45.34 -29.72 5.84
C HIS A 9 44.56 -30.76 6.65
N ARG A 10 44.55 -31.96 6.08
CA ARG A 10 44.17 -33.21 6.73
C ARG A 10 45.12 -33.45 7.92
N PRO A 11 44.63 -34.02 9.03
CA PRO A 11 45.50 -34.50 10.09
C PRO A 11 46.26 -35.73 9.60
N PHE A 12 47.58 -35.65 9.59
CA PHE A 12 48.45 -36.81 9.51
C PHE A 12 48.44 -37.49 10.89
N CYS A 13 47.71 -38.59 11.02
CA CYS A 13 48.02 -39.59 12.05
C CYS A 13 48.45 -40.86 11.34
N ILE A 14 49.74 -41.15 11.48
CA ILE A 14 50.41 -42.37 11.07
C ILE A 14 49.67 -43.57 11.68
N MET A 15 49.09 -44.42 10.83
CA MET A 15 48.54 -45.70 11.23
C MET A 15 49.66 -46.74 11.24
N SER A 16 50.03 -47.22 12.43
CA SER A 16 50.69 -48.50 12.62
C SER A 16 49.92 -49.31 13.68
N PHE A 17 49.15 -50.27 13.16
CA PHE A 17 48.79 -51.58 13.69
C PHE A 17 49.09 -51.91 15.18
N LEU A 18 48.05 -52.05 16.01
CA LEU A 18 47.51 -53.35 16.53
C LEU A 18 46.71 -53.18 17.84
N SER A 19 45.65 -53.99 17.95
CA SER A 19 44.89 -54.41 19.14
C SER A 19 43.78 -53.49 19.70
N ASP A 20 42.56 -53.90 19.31
CA ASP A 20 41.37 -54.12 20.14
C ASP A 20 40.65 -52.97 20.84
N GLY A 21 39.57 -52.53 20.16
CA GLY A 21 38.25 -52.30 20.76
C GLY A 21 38.03 -51.01 21.53
N ARG A 22 39.00 -50.56 22.33
CA ARG A 22 38.85 -49.42 23.24
C ARG A 22 39.06 -48.06 22.55
N TRP A 23 39.86 -48.01 21.49
CA TRP A 23 40.16 -46.77 20.76
C TRP A 23 38.97 -46.28 19.92
N ARG A 24 38.14 -47.19 19.38
CA ARG A 24 36.96 -46.81 18.59
C ARG A 24 35.90 -46.09 19.43
N VAL A 25 35.72 -46.51 20.68
CA VAL A 25 34.83 -45.83 21.65
C VAL A 25 35.38 -44.45 21.99
N PHE A 26 36.71 -44.35 22.18
CA PHE A 26 37.35 -43.07 22.49
C PHE A 26 37.25 -42.07 21.34
N CYS A 27 37.42 -42.51 20.09
CA CYS A 27 37.22 -41.66 18.92
C CYS A 27 35.75 -41.22 18.76
N LEU A 28 34.78 -42.10 19.02
CA LEU A 28 33.35 -41.75 18.98
C LEU A 28 32.99 -40.70 20.05
N LEU A 29 33.55 -40.81 21.26
CA LEU A 29 33.34 -39.83 22.33
C LEU A 29 33.96 -38.46 21.97
N LEU A 30 35.18 -38.45 21.42
CA LEU A 30 35.84 -37.20 21.00
C LEU A 30 35.15 -36.53 19.79
N LEU A 31 34.53 -37.31 18.89
CA LEU A 31 33.71 -36.78 17.80
C LEU A 31 32.37 -36.22 18.30
N CYS A 32 31.77 -36.80 19.35
CA CYS A 32 30.57 -36.25 19.99
C CYS A 32 30.85 -34.88 20.64
N ASP A 33 31.99 -34.70 21.32
CA ASP A 33 32.34 -33.41 21.91
C ASP A 33 32.56 -32.32 20.85
N ALA A 34 33.15 -32.66 19.70
CA ALA A 34 33.35 -31.74 18.58
C ALA A 34 32.06 -31.41 17.79
N LEU A 35 31.03 -32.24 17.91
CA LEU A 35 29.70 -32.01 17.31
C LEU A 35 28.76 -31.24 18.23
N THR A 36 29.20 -30.84 19.43
CA THR A 36 28.56 -29.75 20.17
C THR A 36 28.88 -28.42 19.47
N ALA A 37 28.31 -28.25 18.27
CA ALA A 37 28.02 -26.93 17.76
C ALA A 37 27.26 -26.23 18.89
N HIS A 38 27.97 -25.36 19.61
CA HIS A 38 27.35 -24.43 20.51
C HIS A 38 26.43 -23.62 19.60
N SER A 39 25.15 -24.02 19.53
CA SER A 39 24.14 -23.07 19.13
C SER A 39 24.21 -22.03 20.23
N VAL A 40 24.92 -20.95 19.96
CA VAL A 40 24.75 -19.71 20.71
C VAL A 40 23.31 -19.35 20.42
N GLU A 41 22.42 -19.89 21.23
CA GLU A 41 21.04 -19.47 21.31
C GLU A 41 21.15 -18.05 21.84
N GLY A 42 21.31 -17.12 20.90
CA GLY A 42 21.50 -15.71 21.16
C GLY A 42 20.26 -15.23 21.85
N GLN A 43 20.29 -15.28 23.18
CA GLN A 43 19.19 -14.87 24.03
C GLN A 43 19.03 -13.37 23.80
N CYS A 44 18.01 -13.00 23.03
CA CYS A 44 17.69 -11.60 22.82
C CYS A 44 17.38 -11.00 24.18
N SER A 45 18.12 -9.94 24.54
CA SER A 45 17.86 -9.17 25.76
C SER A 45 16.39 -8.72 25.75
N SER A 46 15.76 -8.75 26.92
CA SER A 46 14.33 -8.43 27.07
C SER A 46 13.97 -7.15 26.33
N ALA A 47 12.95 -7.22 25.48
CA ALA A 47 12.56 -6.15 24.56
C ALA A 47 12.23 -4.84 25.29
N ASP A 48 13.13 -3.86 25.18
CA ASP A 48 12.85 -2.49 25.59
C ASP A 48 11.83 -1.84 24.63
N PRO A 49 11.03 -0.85 25.09
CA PRO A 49 10.13 -0.09 24.23
C PRO A 49 10.93 0.55 23.07
N MET A 50 10.74 0.05 21.86
CA MET A 50 11.47 0.50 20.68
C MET A 50 10.91 1.87 20.24
N GLU A 51 11.75 2.90 20.29
CA GLU A 51 11.39 4.26 19.85
C GLU A 51 11.29 4.36 18.32
N ALA A 52 10.77 5.50 17.82
CA ALA A 52 10.59 5.79 16.39
C ALA A 52 11.87 5.71 15.52
N GLN A 53 13.03 5.52 16.13
CA GLN A 53 14.33 5.36 15.46
C GLN A 53 14.67 3.89 15.15
N HIS A 54 13.84 2.94 15.59
CA HIS A 54 14.05 1.53 15.29
C HIS A 54 13.96 1.29 13.76
N PRO A 55 14.88 0.50 13.17
CA PRO A 55 14.91 0.28 11.71
C PRO A 55 13.65 -0.37 11.16
N VAL A 56 12.93 -1.13 11.99
CA VAL A 56 11.63 -1.70 11.65
C VAL A 56 10.54 -0.87 12.30
N GLN A 57 9.67 -0.28 11.48
CA GLN A 57 8.52 0.48 11.92
C GLN A 57 7.24 -0.35 11.74
N VAL A 58 6.35 -0.28 12.72
CA VAL A 58 5.04 -0.96 12.67
C VAL A 58 3.96 0.05 12.31
N LEU A 59 3.19 -0.26 11.26
CA LEU A 59 2.04 0.53 10.81
C LEU A 59 0.79 -0.33 10.84
N LEU A 60 -0.32 0.22 11.32
CA LEU A 60 -1.63 -0.43 11.30
C LEU A 60 -2.58 0.38 10.42
N GLU A 61 -2.92 -0.17 9.26
CA GLU A 61 -3.96 0.38 8.41
C GLU A 61 -5.34 -0.13 8.84
N ARG A 62 -6.32 0.77 8.91
CA ARG A 62 -7.70 0.43 9.29
C ARG A 62 -8.67 1.06 8.30
N PHE A 63 -9.49 0.22 7.67
CA PHE A 63 -10.57 0.69 6.81
C PHE A 63 -11.70 1.27 7.66
N GLN A 64 -12.17 2.45 7.24
CA GLN A 64 -13.27 3.13 7.90
C GLN A 64 -14.56 2.93 7.12
N VAL A 65 -15.66 2.72 7.83
CA VAL A 65 -16.98 2.64 7.21
C VAL A 65 -17.41 4.05 6.82
N GLY A 66 -17.56 4.27 5.51
CA GLY A 66 -18.18 5.47 4.95
C GLY A 66 -19.62 5.21 4.49
N ARG A 67 -20.31 6.26 4.06
CA ARG A 67 -21.62 6.16 3.40
C ARG A 67 -21.46 6.51 1.94
N GLY A 68 -22.06 5.73 1.06
CA GLY A 68 -21.81 5.90 -0.36
C GLY A 68 -22.63 4.97 -1.24
N CYS A 69 -22.33 5.03 -2.53
CA CYS A 69 -22.82 4.11 -3.53
C CYS A 69 -21.71 3.81 -4.53
N ALA A 70 -21.91 2.72 -5.28
CA ALA A 70 -21.12 2.40 -6.45
C ALA A 70 -22.07 1.82 -7.50
N ALA A 71 -21.76 2.07 -8.77
CA ALA A 71 -22.55 1.59 -9.88
C ALA A 71 -21.63 1.20 -11.03
N ARG A 72 -22.11 0.25 -11.83
CA ARG A 72 -21.49 -0.05 -13.12
C ARG A 72 -21.71 1.15 -14.04
N GLU A 73 -20.64 1.83 -14.41
CA GLU A 73 -20.73 2.95 -15.35
C GLU A 73 -20.65 2.41 -16.78
N GLN A 74 -21.65 2.70 -17.61
CA GLN A 74 -21.59 2.40 -19.04
C GLN A 74 -20.93 3.58 -19.77
N GLY A 75 -19.86 3.32 -20.52
CA GLY A 75 -19.22 4.29 -21.41
C GLY A 75 -17.72 4.43 -21.23
N ASN A 76 -17.16 5.49 -21.83
CA ASN A 76 -15.71 5.74 -21.88
C ASN A 76 -15.22 6.69 -20.76
N LYS A 77 -16.06 6.91 -19.76
CA LYS A 77 -15.83 7.82 -18.64
C LYS A 77 -16.09 7.08 -17.33
N GLU A 78 -15.37 7.48 -16.29
CA GLU A 78 -15.57 7.00 -14.93
C GLU A 78 -15.54 8.20 -13.97
N THR A 79 -16.60 8.40 -13.19
CA THR A 79 -16.72 9.52 -12.23
C THR A 79 -16.78 9.02 -10.78
N HIS A 80 -15.77 9.39 -10.00
CA HIS A 80 -15.70 9.07 -8.57
C HIS A 80 -15.77 10.32 -7.70
N VAL A 81 -16.64 10.27 -6.70
CA VAL A 81 -16.87 11.37 -5.77
C VAL A 81 -16.36 10.98 -4.38
N ILE A 82 -15.45 11.76 -3.83
CA ILE A 82 -14.83 11.53 -2.52
C ILE A 82 -15.13 12.75 -1.65
N ALA A 83 -15.87 12.55 -0.57
CA ALA A 83 -16.24 13.59 0.37
C ALA A 83 -15.69 13.31 1.76
N SER A 84 -14.95 14.26 2.33
CA SER A 84 -14.39 14.17 3.67
C SER A 84 -14.91 15.29 4.58
N GLU A 85 -15.46 14.93 5.74
CA GLU A 85 -15.85 15.94 6.73
C GLU A 85 -14.65 16.53 7.46
N ARG A 86 -13.68 15.69 7.82
CA ARG A 86 -12.45 16.07 8.50
C ARG A 86 -11.31 15.14 8.07
N VAL A 87 -10.12 15.71 7.94
CA VAL A 87 -8.90 14.92 7.85
C VAL A 87 -8.39 14.66 9.27
N THR A 88 -7.73 13.53 9.49
CA THR A 88 -7.17 13.22 10.82
C THR A 88 -6.14 14.28 11.23
N LYS A 89 -6.17 14.75 12.49
CA LYS A 89 -5.22 15.77 12.98
C LYS A 89 -3.75 15.39 12.78
N ARG A 90 -3.45 14.07 12.81
CA ARG A 90 -2.10 13.54 12.63
C ARG A 90 -1.53 13.73 11.22
N SER A 91 -2.39 13.83 10.19
CA SER A 91 -1.93 13.93 8.79
C SER A 91 -1.82 15.37 8.28
N GLY A 92 -1.95 16.39 9.15
CA GLY A 92 -1.72 17.78 8.75
C GLY A 92 -2.62 18.26 7.60
N ASN A 93 -3.90 17.86 7.60
CA ASN A 93 -4.87 18.11 6.51
C ASN A 93 -4.47 17.51 5.15
N LYS A 94 -3.55 16.55 5.12
CA LYS A 94 -3.20 15.77 3.93
C LYS A 94 -4.06 14.52 3.79
N MET A 95 -4.52 14.27 2.58
CA MET A 95 -5.35 13.12 2.21
C MET A 95 -4.80 12.48 0.93
N THR A 96 -4.48 11.19 0.97
CA THR A 96 -4.01 10.48 -0.22
C THR A 96 -5.15 9.73 -0.90
N VAL A 97 -5.21 9.78 -2.23
CA VAL A 97 -6.12 8.99 -3.06
C VAL A 97 -5.25 8.10 -3.96
N LEU A 98 -5.33 6.80 -3.76
CA LEU A 98 -4.65 5.80 -4.59
C LEU A 98 -5.61 5.30 -5.66
N LEU A 99 -5.25 5.51 -6.92
CA LEU A 99 -5.98 4.97 -8.07
C LEU A 99 -5.34 3.65 -8.50
N ARG A 100 -6.15 2.60 -8.64
CA ARG A 100 -5.69 1.30 -9.14
C ARG A 100 -6.75 0.63 -9.99
N PRO A 101 -6.40 -0.15 -11.03
CA PRO A 101 -7.37 -0.97 -11.75
C PRO A 101 -8.05 -2.02 -10.85
N LEU A 102 -9.32 -2.34 -11.13
CA LEU A 102 -10.04 -3.45 -10.49
C LEU A 102 -9.57 -4.83 -10.98
N SER A 103 -9.04 -4.90 -12.20
CA SER A 103 -8.55 -6.13 -12.83
C SER A 103 -7.16 -5.91 -13.41
N SER A 104 -6.34 -6.96 -13.39
CA SER A 104 -5.00 -6.98 -13.98
C SER A 104 -5.04 -7.00 -15.52
N SER A 105 -6.15 -7.41 -16.13
CA SER A 105 -6.45 -7.10 -17.52
C SER A 105 -6.79 -5.61 -17.60
N LEU A 106 -6.05 -4.88 -18.44
CA LEU A 106 -6.32 -3.49 -18.76
C LEU A 106 -7.72 -3.41 -19.40
N SER A 107 -8.75 -3.28 -18.57
CA SER A 107 -10.04 -2.76 -19.01
C SER A 107 -9.75 -1.46 -19.75
N PRO A 108 -10.40 -1.19 -20.90
CA PRO A 108 -10.05 -0.03 -21.71
C PRO A 108 -10.04 1.22 -20.84
N LEU A 109 -8.89 1.88 -20.80
CA LEU A 109 -8.65 3.01 -19.91
C LEU A 109 -9.66 4.12 -20.20
N ARG A 110 -10.54 4.37 -19.23
CA ARG A 110 -11.58 5.38 -19.31
C ARG A 110 -11.06 6.73 -18.88
N THR A 111 -11.72 7.79 -19.32
CA THR A 111 -11.44 9.12 -18.80
C THR A 111 -11.91 9.19 -17.34
N VAL A 112 -10.97 9.37 -16.41
CA VAL A 112 -11.28 9.43 -14.98
C VAL A 112 -11.55 10.86 -14.54
N HIS A 113 -12.69 11.06 -13.90
CA HIS A 113 -13.10 12.29 -13.24
C HIS A 113 -13.20 12.08 -11.74
N LEU A 114 -12.42 12.86 -10.98
CA LEU A 114 -12.48 12.88 -9.53
C LEU A 114 -13.19 14.15 -9.06
N VAL A 115 -14.15 14.00 -8.15
CA VAL A 115 -14.77 15.12 -7.42
C VAL A 115 -14.38 15.01 -5.96
N LEU A 116 -13.54 15.94 -5.49
CA LEU A 116 -12.95 15.97 -4.16
C LEU A 116 -13.60 17.07 -3.31
N SER A 117 -14.52 16.69 -2.45
CA SER A 117 -15.28 17.61 -1.59
C SER A 117 -14.80 17.54 -0.14
N SER A 118 -14.56 18.71 0.45
CA SER A 118 -14.22 18.81 1.87
C SER A 118 -14.77 20.08 2.50
N LYS A 119 -15.20 19.98 3.76
CA LYS A 119 -15.66 21.15 4.54
C LYS A 119 -14.53 22.10 4.92
N LEU A 120 -13.34 21.54 5.14
CA LEU A 120 -12.12 22.26 5.46
C LEU A 120 -11.14 22.12 4.29
N PRO A 121 -10.19 23.06 4.11
CA PRO A 121 -9.11 22.92 3.13
C PRO A 121 -8.30 21.63 3.33
N VAL A 122 -8.07 20.89 2.26
CA VAL A 122 -7.33 19.63 2.24
C VAL A 122 -6.26 19.64 1.16
N SER A 123 -5.09 19.12 1.50
CA SER A 123 -4.02 18.83 0.55
C SER A 123 -4.18 17.40 0.03
N TRP A 124 -4.77 17.27 -1.15
CA TRP A 124 -5.00 15.99 -1.81
C TRP A 124 -3.75 15.53 -2.55
N VAL A 125 -3.29 14.31 -2.28
CA VAL A 125 -2.19 13.66 -2.99
C VAL A 125 -2.76 12.51 -3.82
N LEU A 126 -2.59 12.56 -5.14
CA LEU A 126 -3.00 11.48 -6.03
C LEU A 126 -1.81 10.60 -6.34
N GLU A 127 -1.96 9.31 -6.05
CA GLU A 127 -1.01 8.25 -6.35
C GLU A 127 -1.67 7.27 -7.31
N SER A 128 -0.84 6.56 -8.09
CA SER A 128 -1.32 5.51 -8.97
C SER A 128 -0.56 4.21 -8.78
N GLU A 129 -1.29 3.11 -8.80
CA GLU A 129 -0.73 1.77 -8.80
C GLU A 129 -1.18 1.05 -10.07
N GLN A 130 -0.24 0.47 -10.82
CA GLN A 130 -0.53 -0.32 -12.03
C GLN A 130 -1.29 0.47 -13.12
N LEU A 131 -1.20 1.81 -13.12
CA LEU A 131 -1.65 2.66 -14.21
C LEU A 131 -0.47 3.05 -15.09
N PRO A 132 -0.71 3.37 -16.38
CA PRO A 132 0.33 3.92 -17.22
C PRO A 132 0.94 5.19 -16.61
N PRO A 133 2.25 5.42 -16.75
CA PRO A 133 2.86 6.67 -16.37
C PRO A 133 2.14 7.84 -17.04
N SER A 134 1.99 8.96 -16.34
CA SER A 134 1.33 10.16 -16.88
C SER A 134 -0.13 9.95 -17.28
N PHE A 135 -0.82 8.96 -16.69
CA PHE A 135 -2.24 8.75 -16.93
C PHE A 135 -3.05 10.03 -16.61
N PRO A 136 -3.91 10.50 -17.54
CA PRO A 136 -4.62 11.76 -17.38
C PRO A 136 -5.82 11.62 -16.43
N VAL A 137 -5.92 12.52 -15.46
CA VAL A 137 -7.03 12.57 -14.50
C VAL A 137 -7.57 13.99 -14.41
N SER A 138 -8.90 14.13 -14.58
CA SER A 138 -9.59 15.40 -14.36
C SER A 138 -10.09 15.49 -12.93
N VAL A 139 -9.83 16.59 -12.24
CA VAL A 139 -10.14 16.74 -10.81
C VAL A 139 -10.92 18.02 -10.57
N GLN A 140 -12.08 17.90 -9.95
CA GLN A 140 -12.86 19.00 -9.41
C GLN A 140 -12.71 19.02 -7.90
N VAL A 141 -12.25 20.12 -7.33
CA VAL A 141 -11.91 20.21 -5.91
C VAL A 141 -12.59 21.40 -5.23
N SER A 142 -12.93 21.27 -3.95
CA SER A 142 -13.42 22.39 -3.13
C SER A 142 -12.42 23.54 -3.07
N THR A 143 -12.91 24.76 -2.85
CA THR A 143 -12.08 25.96 -2.65
C THR A 143 -11.02 25.81 -1.57
N ASN A 144 -9.88 26.45 -1.78
CA ASN A 144 -8.72 26.48 -0.86
C ASN A 144 -8.07 25.12 -0.61
N SER A 145 -8.55 24.05 -1.22
CA SER A 145 -7.87 22.76 -1.27
C SER A 145 -6.90 22.71 -2.44
N SER A 146 -5.85 21.90 -2.32
CA SER A 146 -4.84 21.71 -3.36
C SER A 146 -4.79 20.25 -3.80
N VAL A 147 -4.38 19.99 -5.03
CA VAL A 147 -4.18 18.64 -5.56
C VAL A 147 -2.76 18.52 -6.09
N GLN A 148 -2.05 17.47 -5.71
CA GLN A 148 -0.69 17.18 -6.14
C GLN A 148 -0.59 15.73 -6.60
N SER A 149 0.25 15.47 -7.60
CA SER A 149 0.60 14.11 -8.03
C SER A 149 2.02 14.13 -8.60
N GLN A 150 2.72 13.00 -8.50
CA GLN A 150 4.02 12.78 -9.12
C GLN A 150 3.91 11.88 -10.37
N ASP A 151 2.93 10.97 -10.40
CA ASP A 151 2.85 9.91 -11.41
C ASP A 151 1.75 10.16 -12.47
N LEU A 152 0.82 11.08 -12.20
CA LEU A 152 -0.37 11.35 -13.01
C LEU A 152 -0.34 12.74 -13.65
N ILE A 153 -0.95 12.89 -14.84
CA ILE A 153 -1.23 14.20 -15.42
C ILE A 153 -2.57 14.69 -14.89
N VAL A 154 -2.53 15.64 -13.95
CA VAL A 154 -3.73 16.12 -13.27
C VAL A 154 -4.21 17.44 -13.85
N ARG A 155 -5.48 17.48 -14.28
CA ARG A 155 -6.18 18.73 -14.66
C ARG A 155 -7.11 19.15 -13.53
N VAL A 156 -6.72 20.18 -12.79
CA VAL A 156 -7.45 20.64 -11.60
C VAL A 156 -8.40 21.79 -11.94
N GLN A 157 -9.65 21.67 -11.53
CA GLN A 157 -10.66 22.72 -11.55
C GLN A 157 -11.15 22.97 -10.13
N THR A 158 -11.00 24.19 -9.63
CA THR A 158 -11.56 24.57 -8.33
C THR A 158 -13.03 24.93 -8.49
N VAL A 159 -13.89 24.32 -7.67
CA VAL A 159 -15.35 24.55 -7.67
C VAL A 159 -15.73 25.35 -6.44
N HIS A 160 -16.20 26.58 -6.65
CA HIS A 160 -16.49 27.56 -5.60
C HIS A 160 -17.55 27.09 -4.60
N SER A 161 -18.57 26.37 -5.07
CA SER A 161 -19.73 25.96 -4.29
C SER A 161 -19.94 24.44 -4.32
N LEU A 162 -18.87 23.67 -4.07
CA LEU A 162 -18.98 22.21 -4.04
C LEU A 162 -19.72 21.77 -2.75
N PRO A 163 -20.84 21.02 -2.85
CA PRO A 163 -21.61 20.67 -1.67
C PRO A 163 -20.86 19.71 -0.74
N SER A 164 -20.93 19.96 0.57
CA SER A 164 -20.33 19.07 1.57
C SER A 164 -21.28 17.99 2.07
N ARG A 165 -22.61 18.17 1.89
CA ARG A 165 -23.63 17.22 2.37
C ARG A 165 -23.84 16.15 1.31
N LEU A 166 -23.79 14.88 1.72
CA LEU A 166 -23.91 13.70 0.87
C LEU A 166 -24.98 13.81 -0.24
N HIS A 167 -26.25 14.00 0.12
CA HIS A 167 -27.34 14.08 -0.87
C HIS A 167 -27.29 15.32 -1.79
N ALA A 168 -26.72 16.43 -1.32
CA ALA A 168 -26.54 17.61 -2.16
C ALA A 168 -25.38 17.41 -3.14
N LEU A 169 -24.30 16.77 -2.68
CA LEU A 169 -23.14 16.46 -3.50
C LEU A 169 -23.45 15.40 -4.55
N HIS A 170 -24.21 14.36 -4.19
CA HIS A 170 -24.69 13.35 -5.11
C HIS A 170 -25.52 13.97 -6.26
N ARG A 171 -26.54 14.77 -5.93
CA ARG A 171 -27.35 15.49 -6.94
C ARG A 171 -26.51 16.45 -7.78
N TRP A 172 -25.58 17.17 -7.15
CA TRP A 172 -24.68 18.06 -7.89
C TRP A 172 -23.84 17.27 -8.88
N ALA A 173 -23.25 16.15 -8.47
CA ALA A 173 -22.38 15.33 -9.30
C ALA A 173 -23.17 14.70 -10.46
N LEU A 174 -24.39 14.18 -10.20
CA LEU A 174 -25.27 13.70 -11.27
C LEU A 174 -25.65 14.80 -12.26
N ASN A 175 -25.95 16.02 -11.80
CA ASN A 175 -26.29 17.12 -12.71
C ASN A 175 -25.11 17.56 -13.59
N HIS A 176 -23.86 17.41 -13.12
CA HIS A 176 -22.67 17.87 -13.85
C HIS A 176 -22.01 16.77 -14.69
N HIS A 177 -22.12 15.52 -14.26
CA HIS A 177 -21.46 14.37 -14.90
C HIS A 177 -22.45 13.37 -15.50
N GLY A 178 -23.75 13.48 -15.21
CA GLY A 178 -24.78 12.56 -15.71
C GLY A 178 -24.86 11.26 -14.92
N ASN A 179 -23.76 10.50 -14.89
CA ASN A 179 -23.62 9.22 -14.21
C ASN A 179 -22.46 9.25 -13.20
N LEU A 180 -22.52 8.37 -12.20
CA LEU A 180 -21.48 8.19 -11.18
C LEU A 180 -21.14 6.72 -11.08
N SER A 181 -19.85 6.39 -11.10
CA SER A 181 -19.34 5.04 -10.85
C SER A 181 -19.17 4.82 -9.36
N SER A 182 -18.74 5.83 -8.61
CA SER A 182 -18.82 5.75 -7.15
C SER A 182 -18.95 7.09 -6.46
N LEU A 183 -19.53 7.05 -5.27
CA LEU A 183 -19.55 8.15 -4.32
C LEU A 183 -19.27 7.61 -2.93
N MET A 184 -18.34 8.24 -2.22
CA MET A 184 -18.02 7.90 -0.83
C MET A 184 -17.95 9.16 0.02
N HIS A 185 -18.66 9.16 1.15
CA HIS A 185 -18.60 10.19 2.17
C HIS A 185 -18.11 9.62 3.50
N MET A 186 -16.98 10.12 3.97
CA MET A 186 -16.29 9.66 5.17
C MET A 186 -16.16 10.78 6.23
N ARG A 187 -16.19 10.38 7.51
CA ARG A 187 -16.00 11.32 8.63
C ARG A 187 -14.53 11.68 8.85
N HIS A 188 -13.67 10.67 8.80
CA HIS A 188 -12.23 10.80 8.91
C HIS A 188 -11.52 9.78 8.02
N SER A 189 -10.49 10.23 7.32
CA SER A 189 -9.52 9.36 6.68
C SER A 189 -8.23 10.14 6.40
N ASN A 190 -7.15 9.40 6.15
CA ASN A 190 -5.87 9.88 5.64
C ASN A 190 -5.56 9.27 4.26
N ARG A 191 -6.25 8.20 3.86
CA ARG A 191 -6.05 7.48 2.60
C ARG A 191 -7.36 6.91 2.06
N VAL A 192 -7.59 7.03 0.75
CA VAL A 192 -8.73 6.43 0.03
C VAL A 192 -8.19 5.63 -1.14
N TYR A 193 -8.79 4.47 -1.37
CA TYR A 193 -8.49 3.58 -2.48
C TYR A 193 -9.63 3.65 -3.48
N VAL A 194 -9.31 3.90 -4.74
CA VAL A 194 -10.28 3.93 -5.84
C VAL A 194 -9.91 2.83 -6.82
N GLY A 195 -10.81 1.87 -6.95
CA GLY A 195 -10.76 0.86 -8.00
C GLY A 195 -11.34 1.43 -9.29
N LEU A 196 -10.55 1.44 -10.36
CA LEU A 196 -10.95 1.90 -11.69
C LEU A 196 -11.36 0.72 -12.56
N GLY A 197 -12.42 0.90 -13.34
CA GLY A 197 -12.98 -0.10 -14.25
C GLY A 197 -14.37 -0.57 -13.85
N GLU A 198 -14.97 -1.41 -14.70
CA GLU A 198 -16.30 -1.95 -14.44
C GLU A 198 -16.27 -3.13 -13.48
N ASP A 199 -17.21 -3.12 -12.54
CA ASP A 199 -17.62 -4.30 -11.79
C ASP A 199 -19.04 -4.68 -12.22
N PRO A 200 -19.23 -5.81 -12.93
CA PRO A 200 -20.55 -6.22 -13.42
C PRO A 200 -21.52 -6.61 -12.30
N SER A 201 -21.03 -6.84 -11.07
CA SER A 201 -21.87 -7.13 -9.91
C SER A 201 -22.56 -5.90 -9.32
N LEU A 202 -22.10 -4.69 -9.67
CA LEU A 202 -22.67 -3.44 -9.19
C LEU A 202 -24.02 -3.10 -9.87
N PRO A 203 -24.90 -2.37 -9.17
CA PRO A 203 -26.14 -1.89 -9.75
C PRO A 203 -25.88 -0.88 -10.89
N ALA A 204 -26.88 -0.63 -11.72
CA ALA A 204 -26.78 0.31 -12.83
C ALA A 204 -26.71 1.79 -12.42
N VAL A 205 -27.09 2.13 -11.18
CA VAL A 205 -27.22 3.51 -10.72
C VAL A 205 -26.67 3.65 -9.30
N CYS A 206 -25.92 4.74 -9.11
CA CYS A 206 -25.47 5.32 -7.87
C CYS A 206 -26.25 6.65 -7.75
#